data_AF-A0A7W4HGH8-F1
#
_entry.id   AF-A0A7W4HGH8-F1
#
_cell.length_a   1.000
_cell.length_b   1.000
_cell.length_c   1.000
_cell.angle_alpha   90.00
_cell.angle_beta   90.00
_cell.angle_gamma   90.00
#
_symmetry.space_group_name_H-M   'P 1'
#
loop_
_entity.id
_entity.type
_entity.pdbx_description
1 polymer ?
#
loop_
_entity_poly.entity_id
_entity_poly.type
_entity_poly.pdbx_seq_one_letter_code
_entity_poly.pdbx_strand_id
1 'polypeptide(L)'
;MEAELHTPELEILENLNEITGSKFRPIKSNLTKIKALLKAEFTPQEIVEVIQLKTIQWKNNPAMAGYLCPTTLFRESNFEKYYNEVQQVKANPKLYGEYFKSINKIPTSAADNADDLAELYGEETGL
;
A
#
# COMPACT_ATOMS: atom_id res chain seq x y z
N MET A 1 -10.17 11.30 29.55
CA MET A 1 -8.89 10.97 28.90
C MET A 1 -9.05 9.57 28.35
N GLU A 2 -9.43 9.45 27.08
CA GLU A 2 -9.37 8.17 26.38
C GLU A 2 -7.90 7.84 26.23
N ALA A 3 -7.46 6.74 26.82
CA ALA A 3 -6.13 6.22 26.58
C ALA A 3 -6.07 5.87 25.09
N GLU A 4 -5.23 6.59 24.33
CA GLU A 4 -4.86 6.18 22.98
C GLU A 4 -4.23 4.80 23.09
N LEU A 5 -5.01 3.77 22.76
CA LEU A 5 -4.53 2.41 22.64
C LEU A 5 -3.60 2.39 21.44
N HIS A 6 -2.29 2.53 21.68
CA HIS A 6 -1.27 2.38 20.65
C HIS A 6 -0.93 0.89 20.57
N THR A 7 -1.55 0.20 19.61
CA THR A 7 -1.28 -1.22 19.37
C THR A 7 -0.67 -1.40 17.98
N PRO A 8 0.20 -2.41 17.77
CA PRO A 8 0.83 -2.63 16.48
C PRO A 8 -0.17 -2.80 15.34
N GLU A 9 -1.34 -3.41 15.60
CA GLU A 9 -2.36 -3.56 14.58
C GLU A 9 -3.03 -2.24 14.17
N LEU A 10 -3.07 -1.25 15.06
CA LEU A 10 -3.61 0.08 14.76
C LEU A 10 -2.61 0.88 13.94
N GLU A 11 -1.34 0.88 14.34
CA GLU A 11 -0.25 1.51 13.60
C GLU A 11 -0.15 0.97 12.17
N ILE A 12 -0.24 -0.35 11.99
CA ILE A 12 -0.21 -0.98 10.65
C ILE A 12 -1.43 -0.55 9.82
N LEU A 13 -2.60 -0.42 10.43
CA LEU A 13 -3.80 0.03 9.72
C LEU A 13 -3.71 1.51 9.31
N GLU A 14 -3.12 2.34 10.17
CA GLU A 14 -2.81 3.74 9.88
C GLU A 14 -1.82 3.86 8.73
N ASN A 15 -0.71 3.11 8.77
CA ASN A 15 0.25 3.02 7.66
C ASN A 15 -0.43 2.57 6.36
N LEU A 16 -1.32 1.57 6.41
CA LEU A 16 -2.10 1.17 5.23
C LEU A 16 -2.88 2.34 4.65
N ASN A 17 -3.60 3.08 5.50
CA ASN A 17 -4.39 4.23 5.08
C ASN A 17 -3.52 5.34 4.48
N GLU A 18 -2.42 5.69 5.15
CA GLU A 18 -1.48 6.73 4.70
C GLU A 18 -0.85 6.37 3.34
N ILE A 19 -0.31 5.15 3.19
CA ILE A 19 0.40 4.74 1.99
C ILE A 19 -0.56 4.60 0.79
N THR A 20 -1.75 4.04 1.02
CA THR A 20 -2.71 3.79 -0.06
C THR A 20 -3.61 5.00 -0.37
N GLY A 21 -3.72 5.95 0.56
CA GLY A 21 -4.73 7.02 0.52
C GLY A 21 -6.13 6.55 0.94
N SER A 22 -6.23 5.38 1.58
CA SER A 22 -7.50 4.79 2.03
C SER A 22 -7.93 5.34 3.39
N LYS A 23 -9.16 4.99 3.80
CA LYS A 23 -9.75 5.39 5.10
C LYS A 23 -10.40 4.20 5.82
N PHE A 24 -9.70 3.08 5.90
CA PHE A 24 -10.17 1.90 6.62
C PHE A 24 -10.25 2.17 8.12
N ARG A 25 -11.42 1.91 8.71
CA ARG A 25 -11.66 2.09 10.15
C ARG A 25 -11.04 0.95 10.97
N PRO A 26 -10.63 1.19 12.23
CA PRO A 26 -10.10 0.18 13.15
C PRO A 26 -11.20 -0.73 13.72
N ILE A 27 -11.94 -1.39 12.83
CA ILE A 27 -12.98 -2.36 13.19
C ILE A 27 -12.39 -3.77 13.31
N LYS A 28 -13.07 -4.62 14.07
CA LYS A 28 -12.67 -6.02 14.32
C LYS A 28 -12.26 -6.77 13.06
N SER A 29 -13.01 -6.66 11.96
CA SER A 29 -12.72 -7.39 10.72
C SER A 29 -11.40 -6.99 10.05
N ASN A 30 -10.96 -5.74 10.22
CA ASN A 30 -9.67 -5.26 9.69
C ASN A 30 -8.54 -5.65 10.63
N LEU A 31 -8.70 -5.36 11.93
CA LEU A 31 -7.67 -5.60 12.93
C LEU A 31 -7.38 -7.09 13.14
N THR A 32 -8.40 -7.97 13.10
CA THR A 32 -8.18 -9.42 13.24
C THR A 32 -7.25 -9.97 12.17
N LYS A 33 -7.25 -9.41 10.94
CA LYS A 33 -6.37 -9.88 9.86
C LYS A 33 -4.92 -9.50 10.12
N ILE A 34 -4.69 -8.27 10.58
CA ILE A 34 -3.36 -7.80 10.96
C ILE A 34 -2.84 -8.62 12.16
N LYS A 35 -3.67 -8.85 13.17
CA LYS A 35 -3.34 -9.71 14.31
C LYS A 35 -2.96 -11.13 13.91
N ALA A 36 -3.60 -11.68 12.88
CA ALA A 36 -3.29 -13.00 12.37
C ALA A 36 -1.87 -13.07 11.81
N LEU A 37 -1.43 -12.04 11.06
CA LEU A 37 -0.06 -11.95 10.56
C LEU A 37 0.97 -11.78 11.68
N LEU A 38 0.68 -10.91 12.67
CA LEU A 38 1.55 -10.74 13.84
C LEU A 38 1.69 -12.06 14.63
N LYS A 39 0.61 -12.84 14.73
CA LYS A 39 0.64 -14.18 15.36
C LYS A 39 1.41 -15.20 14.52
N ALA A 40 1.47 -15.02 13.21
CA ALA A 40 2.29 -15.80 12.29
C ALA A 40 3.75 -15.32 12.24
N GLU A 41 4.19 -14.55 13.23
CA GLU A 41 5.56 -14.08 13.45
C GLU A 41 6.09 -13.07 12.40
N PHE A 42 5.22 -12.49 11.58
CA PHE A 42 5.60 -11.33 10.77
C PHE A 42 5.72 -10.08 11.64
N THR A 43 6.79 -9.34 11.45
CA THR A 43 7.02 -8.07 12.15
C THR A 43 6.16 -6.94 11.56
N PRO A 44 5.83 -5.89 12.34
CA PRO A 44 5.12 -4.72 11.80
C PRO A 44 5.83 -4.10 10.59
N GLN A 45 7.17 -4.05 10.62
CA GLN A 45 7.98 -3.54 9.53
C GLN A 45 7.78 -4.34 8.24
N GLU A 46 7.82 -5.68 8.30
CA GLU A 46 7.62 -6.53 7.12
C GLU A 46 6.20 -6.38 6.54
N ILE A 47 5.21 -6.19 7.40
CA ILE A 47 3.83 -5.92 6.98
C ILE A 47 3.74 -4.58 6.25
N VAL A 48 4.39 -3.53 6.76
CA VAL A 48 4.44 -2.23 6.10
C VAL A 48 5.18 -2.30 4.76
N GLU A 49 6.27 -3.06 4.66
CA GLU A 49 6.99 -3.24 3.39
C GLU A 49 6.14 -3.94 2.33
N VAL A 50 5.33 -4.94 2.71
CA VAL A 50 4.37 -5.56 1.80
C VAL A 50 3.32 -4.54 1.33
N ILE A 51 2.81 -3.69 2.21
CA ILE A 51 1.86 -2.62 1.84
C ILE A 51 2.50 -1.68 0.81
N GLN A 52 3.73 -1.21 1.07
CA GLN A 52 4.45 -0.32 0.17
C GLN A 52 4.66 -0.96 -1.21
N LEU A 53 5.18 -2.19 -1.24
CA LEU A 53 5.44 -2.91 -2.48
C LEU A 53 4.17 -3.10 -3.31
N LYS A 54 3.08 -3.56 -2.68
CA LYS A 54 1.81 -3.77 -3.39
C LYS A 54 1.17 -2.47 -3.84
N THR A 55 1.34 -1.39 -3.09
CA THR A 55 0.90 -0.06 -3.51
C THR A 55 1.63 0.37 -4.78
N ILE A 56 2.96 0.21 -4.86
CA ILE A 56 3.73 0.53 -6.08
C ILE A 56 3.28 -0.32 -7.27
N GLN A 57 2.93 -1.58 -7.04
CA GLN A 57 2.51 -2.49 -8.11
C GLN A 57 1.07 -2.26 -8.59
N TRP A 58 0.14 -1.87 -7.71
CA TRP A 58 -1.29 -1.95 -7.98
C TRP A 58 -2.02 -0.60 -7.98
N LYS A 59 -1.52 0.44 -7.29
CA LYS A 59 -2.25 1.71 -7.12
C LYS A 59 -2.61 2.37 -8.45
N ASN A 60 -1.71 2.32 -9.42
CA ASN A 60 -1.89 2.91 -10.75
C ASN A 60 -2.54 1.95 -11.76
N ASN A 61 -2.97 0.75 -11.34
CA ASN A 61 -3.67 -0.17 -12.21
C ASN A 61 -5.14 -0.26 -11.77
N PRO A 62 -6.11 0.29 -12.53
CA PRO A 62 -7.52 0.32 -12.13
C PRO A 62 -8.11 -1.05 -11.82
N ALA A 63 -7.65 -2.11 -12.50
CA ALA A 63 -8.11 -3.47 -12.24
C ALA A 63 -7.55 -4.04 -10.93
N MET A 64 -6.43 -3.50 -10.44
CA MET A 64 -5.72 -4.01 -9.27
C MET A 64 -5.87 -3.12 -8.03
N ALA A 65 -6.10 -1.81 -8.19
CA ALA A 65 -6.12 -0.83 -7.10
C ALA A 65 -7.13 -1.19 -6.00
N GLY A 66 -8.29 -1.77 -6.35
CA GLY A 66 -9.29 -2.23 -5.38
C GLY A 66 -8.83 -3.34 -4.43
N TYR A 67 -7.71 -4.01 -4.74
CA TYR A 67 -7.12 -5.04 -3.88
C TYR A 67 -6.19 -4.47 -2.81
N LEU A 68 -5.96 -3.16 -2.76
CA LEU A 68 -5.25 -2.47 -1.68
C LEU A 68 -6.14 -2.31 -0.43
N CYS A 69 -6.63 -3.43 0.10
CA CYS A 69 -7.53 -3.47 1.25
C CYS A 69 -7.14 -4.59 2.23
N PRO A 70 -7.55 -4.50 3.52
CA PRO A 70 -7.18 -5.47 4.54
C PRO A 70 -7.54 -6.92 4.20
N THR A 71 -8.68 -7.15 3.53
CA THR A 71 -9.13 -8.50 3.15
C THR A 71 -8.19 -9.21 2.20
N THR A 72 -7.53 -8.46 1.31
CA THR A 72 -6.68 -9.01 0.27
C THR A 72 -5.21 -8.98 0.67
N LEU A 73 -4.73 -7.85 1.17
CA LEU A 73 -3.33 -7.70 1.57
C LEU A 73 -2.97 -8.60 2.74
N PHE A 74 -3.83 -8.70 3.76
CA PHE A 74 -3.52 -9.43 5.00
C PHE A 74 -4.10 -10.86 5.03
N ARG A 75 -4.33 -11.47 3.86
CA ARG A 75 -4.71 -12.87 3.77
C ARG A 75 -3.47 -13.74 3.91
N GLU A 76 -3.37 -14.50 5.01
CA GLU A 76 -2.21 -15.35 5.35
C GLU A 76 -1.67 -16.17 4.15
N SER A 77 -2.56 -16.89 3.45
CA SER A 77 -2.17 -17.71 2.27
C SER A 77 -1.51 -16.95 1.11
N ASN A 78 -1.73 -15.63 1.01
CA ASN A 78 -1.09 -14.78 0.00
C ASN A 78 0.07 -13.98 0.59
N PHE A 79 0.04 -13.69 1.88
CA PHE A 79 0.97 -12.78 2.53
C PHE A 79 2.41 -13.30 2.46
N GLU A 80 2.62 -14.60 2.70
CA GLU A 80 3.92 -15.27 2.54
C GLU A 80 4.53 -15.02 1.14
N LYS A 81 3.71 -15.09 0.08
CA LYS A 81 4.15 -14.80 -1.28
C LYS A 81 4.60 -13.35 -1.41
N TYR A 82 3.84 -12.41 -0.86
CA TYR A 82 4.16 -10.98 -0.94
C TYR A 82 5.41 -10.63 -0.14
N TYR A 83 5.58 -11.23 1.04
CA TYR A 83 6.80 -11.12 1.83
C TYR A 83 8.02 -11.61 1.04
N ASN A 84 7.92 -12.79 0.39
CA ASN A 84 9.00 -13.30 -0.45
C ASN A 84 9.31 -12.38 -1.65
N GLU A 85 8.29 -11.74 -2.25
CA GLU A 85 8.52 -10.72 -3.29
C GLU A 85 9.31 -9.51 -2.74
N VAL A 86 9.02 -9.05 -1.51
CA VAL A 86 9.82 -7.99 -0.85
C VAL A 86 11.28 -8.41 -0.72
N GLN A 87 11.55 -9.65 -0.30
CA GLN A 87 12.92 -10.15 -0.18
C GLN A 87 13.64 -10.19 -1.53
N GLN A 88 12.95 -10.58 -2.61
CA GLN A 88 13.52 -10.55 -3.96
C GLN A 88 13.85 -9.14 -4.44
N VAL A 89 12.98 -8.17 -4.14
CA VAL A 89 13.20 -6.74 -4.45
C VAL A 89 14.41 -6.21 -3.70
N LYS A 90 14.54 -6.51 -2.41
CA LYS A 90 15.70 -6.13 -1.58
C LYS A 90 16.99 -6.74 -2.10
N ALA A 91 16.95 -7.98 -2.58
CA ALA A 91 18.11 -8.65 -3.16
C ALA A 91 18.53 -8.06 -4.52
N ASN A 92 17.58 -7.55 -5.32
CA ASN A 92 17.83 -7.09 -6.69
C ASN A 92 17.19 -5.73 -7.01
N PRO A 93 17.55 -4.64 -6.30
CA PRO A 93 16.83 -3.36 -6.40
C PRO A 93 16.88 -2.75 -7.81
N LYS A 94 17.97 -2.95 -8.57
CA LYS A 94 18.09 -2.46 -9.94
C LYS A 94 17.07 -3.10 -10.89
N LEU A 95 16.91 -4.42 -10.82
CA LEU A 95 15.98 -5.17 -11.68
C LEU A 95 14.54 -4.70 -11.43
N TYR A 96 14.14 -4.63 -10.16
CA TYR A 96 12.79 -4.24 -9.79
C TYR A 96 12.52 -2.74 -10.00
N GLY A 97 13.55 -1.89 -9.89
CA GLY A 97 13.44 -0.48 -10.26
C GLY A 97 13.04 -0.28 -11.73
N GLU A 98 13.64 -1.03 -12.65
CA GLU A 98 13.27 -1.00 -14.08
C GLU A 98 11.88 -1.63 -14.32
N TYR A 99 11.55 -2.72 -13.64
CA TYR A 99 10.21 -3.32 -13.71
C TYR A 99 9.11 -2.37 -13.21
N PHE A 100 9.30 -1.70 -12.08
CA PHE A 100 8.29 -0.76 -11.56
C PHE A 100 8.10 0.45 -12.47
N LYS A 101 9.17 0.91 -13.15
CA LYS A 101 9.06 1.94 -14.19
C LYS A 101 8.20 1.46 -15.37
N SER A 102 8.30 0.19 -15.78
CA SER A 102 7.52 -0.29 -16.93
C SER A 102 6.04 -0.46 -16.61
N ILE A 103 5.68 -0.97 -15.43
CA ILE A 103 4.28 -1.21 -15.06
C ILE A 103 3.53 0.07 -14.66
N ASN A 104 4.23 1.09 -14.16
CA ASN A 104 3.61 2.38 -13.80
C ASN A 104 3.56 3.37 -14.97
N LYS A 105 4.22 3.07 -16.09
CA LYS A 105 4.06 3.80 -17.36
C LYS A 105 2.82 3.29 -18.09
N ILE A 106 1.64 3.54 -17.53
CA ILE A 106 0.37 3.32 -18.24
C ILE A 106 0.47 4.06 -19.58
N PRO A 107 0.25 3.39 -20.74
CA PRO A 107 0.16 4.09 -22.01
C PRO A 107 -1.06 5.00 -21.96
N THR A 108 -0.86 6.28 -22.28
CA THR A 108 -1.94 7.20 -22.61
C THR A 108 -2.84 6.52 -23.64
N SER A 109 -4.05 6.13 -23.22
CA SER A 109 -5.19 6.20 -24.12
C SER A 109 -5.18 7.62 -24.67
N ALA A 110 -5.30 7.78 -25.98
CA ALA A 110 -5.24 9.06 -26.69
C ALA A 110 -6.46 9.98 -26.41
N ALA A 111 -7.08 9.84 -25.24
CA ALA A 111 -8.25 10.58 -24.80
C ALA A 111 -8.04 10.97 -23.32
N ASP A 112 -7.84 12.29 -23.14
CA ASP A 112 -8.49 13.13 -22.13
C ASP A 112 -8.00 12.99 -20.66
N ASN A 113 -7.34 13.94 -20.00
CA ASN A 113 -6.80 15.26 -20.33
C ASN A 113 -5.57 15.49 -19.43
N ALA A 114 -4.51 16.10 -19.96
CA ALA A 114 -3.26 16.36 -19.26
C ALA A 114 -3.31 17.56 -18.29
N ASP A 115 -4.50 18.14 -18.06
CA ASP A 115 -4.67 19.39 -17.32
C ASP A 115 -4.81 19.18 -15.80
N ASP A 116 -5.10 17.96 -15.32
CA ASP A 116 -5.33 17.72 -13.88
C ASP A 116 -4.04 17.62 -13.04
N LEU A 117 -2.87 17.53 -13.68
CA LEU A 117 -1.59 17.34 -12.99
C LEU A 117 -0.98 18.65 -12.48
N ALA A 118 -1.39 19.79 -13.06
CA ALA A 118 -0.98 21.12 -12.61
C ALA A 118 -1.73 21.55 -11.33
N GLU A 119 -2.97 21.09 -11.15
CA GLU A 119 -3.82 21.42 -9.99
C GLU A 119 -3.35 20.73 -8.69
N LEU A 120 -2.66 19.58 -8.80
CA LEU A 120 -2.20 18.79 -7.65
C LEU A 120 -0.90 19.31 -7.01
N TYR A 121 -0.09 20.11 -7.73
CA TYR A 121 1.23 20.58 -7.24
C TYR A 121 1.47 22.10 -7.30
N GLY A 122 0.43 22.91 -7.51
CA GLY A 122 0.33 24.22 -6.86
C GLY A 122 -0.11 25.41 -7.71
N GLU A 123 -1.06 26.17 -7.17
CA GLU A 123 -0.87 27.61 -6.95
C GLU A 123 -1.29 27.95 -5.51
N GLU A 124 -0.32 27.94 -4.57
CA GLU A 124 -0.33 28.97 -3.53
C GLU A 124 0.29 30.22 -4.17
N THR A 125 -0.55 31.15 -4.61
CA THR A 125 -0.17 32.54 -4.70
C THR A 125 -1.12 33.34 -3.84
N GLY A 126 -0.62 33.79 -2.69
CA GLY A 126 -1.35 34.69 -1.81
C GLY A 126 -1.56 36.07 -2.43
N LEU A 127 -2.71 36.66 -2.10
CA LEU A 127 -2.83 38.02 -1.56
C LEU A 127 -4.17 38.18 -0.84
#